data_AF-A0A7G8E827-F1
#
_entry.id   AF-A0A7G8E827-F1
#
_cell.length_a   1.000
_cell.length_b   1.000
_cell.length_c   1.000
_cell.angle_alpha   90.00
_cell.angle_beta   90.00
_cell.angle_gamma   90.00
#
_symmetry.space_group_name_H-M   'P 1'
#
loop_
_entity.id
_entity.type
_entity.pdbx_description
1 polymer ?
#
loop_
_entity_poly.entity_id
_entity_poly.type
_entity_poly.pdbx_seq_one_letter_code
_entity_poly.pdbx_strand_id
1 'polypeptide(L)'
;MFWEDVAQFLAEDESKFFAHYPQFAPKAFTTADKNLFSQFVALLPSSNGVIQFLNENNMAGFSFKRETFDPLKDFCALWDNAEHEFHEQTLEELRKHLLTKANEYCVLLALETWPVNSDPQRSTVPPEWEYEDPERFRKVVGDFHRLAQEIVKTHQQVVREGKKYLGV
;
A
#
# COMPACT_ATOMS: atom_id res chain seq x y z
N MET A 1 -39.60 -19.81 -23.29
CA MET A 1 -38.89 -20.96 -22.71
C MET A 1 -37.57 -20.58 -22.01
N PHE A 2 -36.51 -20.06 -22.65
CA PHE A 2 -35.24 -19.79 -21.94
C PHE A 2 -35.36 -18.87 -20.70
N TRP A 3 -36.20 -17.82 -20.78
CA TRP A 3 -36.37 -16.86 -19.68
C TRP A 3 -37.26 -17.34 -18.53
N GLU A 4 -38.19 -18.28 -18.79
CA GLU A 4 -39.08 -18.84 -17.76
C GLU A 4 -38.33 -19.86 -16.89
N ASP A 5 -37.46 -20.67 -17.51
CA ASP A 5 -36.63 -21.66 -16.81
C ASP A 5 -35.57 -20.99 -15.92
N VAL A 6 -34.97 -19.88 -16.40
CA VAL A 6 -34.00 -19.10 -15.61
C VAL A 6 -34.68 -18.43 -14.42
N ALA A 7 -35.90 -17.87 -14.59
CA ALA A 7 -36.65 -17.26 -13.50
C ALA A 7 -37.08 -18.29 -12.44
N GLN A 8 -37.42 -19.51 -12.86
CA GLN A 8 -37.77 -20.60 -11.94
C GLN A 8 -36.55 -21.16 -11.19
N PHE A 9 -35.38 -21.19 -11.82
CA PHE A 9 -34.11 -21.56 -11.16
C PHE A 9 -33.59 -20.49 -10.20
N LEU A 10 -33.77 -19.21 -10.52
CA LEU A 10 -33.46 -18.10 -9.61
C LEU A 10 -34.40 -18.03 -8.39
N ALA A 11 -35.60 -18.63 -8.50
CA ALA A 11 -36.52 -18.82 -7.38
C ALA A 11 -36.16 -20.03 -6.51
N GLU A 12 -35.25 -20.90 -6.97
CA GLU A 12 -34.66 -21.99 -6.18
C GLU A 12 -33.34 -21.57 -5.53
N ASP A 13 -32.95 -22.32 -4.50
CA ASP A 13 -31.69 -22.20 -3.76
C ASP A 13 -30.50 -21.87 -4.67
N GLU A 14 -29.83 -20.74 -4.39
CA GLU A 14 -28.65 -20.24 -5.12
C GLU A 14 -27.56 -21.30 -5.31
N SER A 15 -27.47 -22.26 -4.37
CA SER A 15 -26.55 -23.40 -4.42
C SER A 15 -26.75 -24.27 -5.68
N LYS A 16 -28.01 -24.48 -6.11
CA LYS A 16 -28.33 -25.25 -7.31
C LYS A 16 -28.06 -24.46 -8.59
N PHE A 17 -28.35 -23.15 -8.56
CA PHE A 17 -28.07 -22.27 -9.69
C PHE A 17 -26.58 -22.27 -10.03
N PHE A 18 -25.70 -22.14 -9.03
CA PHE A 18 -24.25 -22.16 -9.26
C PHE A 18 -23.68 -23.55 -9.55
N ALA A 19 -24.34 -24.63 -9.11
CA ALA A 19 -23.97 -25.99 -9.52
C ALA A 19 -24.17 -26.21 -11.04
N HIS A 20 -25.23 -25.63 -11.61
CA HIS A 20 -25.52 -25.71 -13.05
C HIS A 20 -24.82 -24.64 -13.89
N TYR A 21 -24.61 -23.46 -13.31
CA TYR A 21 -23.94 -22.33 -13.97
C TYR A 21 -22.74 -21.83 -13.16
N PRO A 22 -21.67 -22.63 -13.05
CA PRO A 22 -20.50 -22.30 -12.24
C PRO A 22 -19.79 -21.02 -12.70
N GLN A 23 -19.94 -20.63 -13.97
CA GLN A 23 -19.41 -19.36 -14.50
C GLN A 23 -20.08 -18.11 -13.90
N PHE A 24 -21.27 -18.25 -13.32
CA PHE A 24 -21.95 -17.17 -12.60
C PHE A 24 -21.73 -17.27 -11.09
N ALA A 25 -21.10 -18.34 -10.60
CA ALA A 25 -20.76 -18.46 -9.19
C ALA A 25 -19.91 -17.27 -8.76
N PRO A 26 -20.23 -16.63 -7.61
CA PRO A 26 -19.36 -15.61 -7.06
C PRO A 26 -17.97 -16.23 -6.90
N LYS A 27 -16.95 -15.53 -7.41
CA LYS A 27 -15.56 -15.96 -7.31
C LYS A 27 -15.28 -16.21 -5.83
N ALA A 28 -15.10 -17.47 -5.43
CA ALA A 28 -14.83 -17.82 -4.05
C ALA A 28 -13.50 -17.16 -3.68
N PHE A 29 -13.53 -16.18 -2.77
CA PHE A 29 -12.32 -15.52 -2.29
C PHE A 29 -11.46 -16.57 -1.58
N THR A 30 -10.20 -16.66 -1.98
CA THR A 30 -9.30 -17.63 -1.36
C THR A 30 -9.06 -17.20 0.09
N THR A 31 -9.10 -18.15 1.02
CA THR A 31 -8.66 -17.92 2.40
C THR A 31 -7.24 -17.35 2.43
N ALA A 32 -6.42 -17.67 1.42
CA ALA A 32 -5.09 -17.11 1.20
C ALA A 32 -5.11 -15.59 1.05
N ASP A 33 -5.90 -15.01 0.14
CA ASP A 33 -5.94 -13.56 -0.08
C ASP A 33 -6.44 -12.81 1.17
N LYS A 34 -7.38 -13.39 1.92
CA LYS A 34 -7.85 -12.83 3.21
C LYS A 34 -6.74 -12.77 4.25
N ASN A 35 -5.97 -13.86 4.37
CA ASN A 35 -4.85 -13.94 5.29
C ASN A 35 -3.73 -12.97 4.88
N LEU A 36 -3.42 -12.90 3.59
CA LEU A 36 -2.41 -11.98 3.06
C LEU A 36 -2.82 -10.52 3.25
N PHE A 37 -4.08 -10.17 2.98
CA PHE A 37 -4.61 -8.83 3.23
C PHE A 37 -4.54 -8.46 4.72
N SER A 38 -4.84 -9.40 5.61
CA SER A 38 -4.72 -9.16 7.06
C SER A 38 -3.28 -8.87 7.47
N GLN A 39 -2.31 -9.60 6.91
CA GLN A 39 -0.88 -9.34 7.11
C GLN A 39 -0.47 -7.97 6.56
N PHE A 40 -0.98 -7.60 5.38
CA PHE A 40 -0.72 -6.31 4.76
C PHE A 40 -1.16 -5.15 5.66
N VAL A 41 -2.41 -5.19 6.14
CA VAL A 41 -2.97 -4.14 7.02
C VAL A 41 -2.30 -4.12 8.39
N ALA A 42 -1.84 -5.27 8.88
CA ALA A 42 -1.09 -5.33 10.14
C ALA A 42 0.30 -4.70 10.02
N LEU A 43 0.99 -4.89 8.88
CA LEU A 43 2.29 -4.29 8.62
C LEU A 43 2.19 -2.80 8.32
N LEU A 44 1.23 -2.41 7.47
CA LEU A 44 0.99 -1.03 7.05
C LEU A 44 -0.41 -0.59 7.49
N PRO A 45 -0.63 -0.33 8.79
CA PRO A 45 -1.92 0.17 9.26
C PRO A 45 -2.22 1.58 8.71
N SER A 46 -3.48 1.83 8.37
CA SER A 46 -3.90 3.15 7.87
C SER A 46 -3.91 4.25 8.93
N SER A 47 -4.15 3.88 10.19
CA SER A 47 -4.51 4.80 11.28
C SER A 47 -3.36 5.15 12.21
N ASN A 48 -2.22 4.46 12.11
CA ASN A 48 -1.02 4.74 12.88
C ASN A 48 0.22 4.30 12.09
N GLY A 49 1.40 4.74 12.52
CA GLY A 49 2.67 4.33 11.92
C GLY A 49 3.03 5.06 10.63
N VAL A 50 3.75 4.38 9.74
CA VAL A 50 4.42 5.01 8.59
C VAL A 50 3.46 5.62 7.57
N ILE A 51 2.29 5.00 7.34
CA ILE A 51 1.31 5.53 6.38
C ILE A 51 0.71 6.85 6.87
N GLN A 52 0.38 6.92 8.17
CA GLN A 52 -0.05 8.18 8.78
C GLN A 52 1.07 9.22 8.74
N PHE A 53 2.30 8.80 9.06
CA PHE A 53 3.45 9.69 9.01
C PHE A 53 3.62 10.33 7.63
N LEU A 54 3.62 9.52 6.57
CA LEU A 54 3.72 9.98 5.18
C LEU A 54 2.60 10.94 4.79
N ASN A 55 1.39 10.77 5.34
CA ASN A 55 0.25 11.62 5.03
C ASN A 55 0.32 13.01 5.70
N GLU A 56 0.94 13.09 6.88
CA GLU A 56 0.85 14.28 7.75
C GLU A 56 2.16 15.05 7.87
N ASN A 57 3.31 14.41 7.62
CA ASN A 57 4.61 15.02 7.94
C ASN A 57 5.23 15.73 6.75
N ASN A 58 5.86 16.87 7.06
CA ASN A 58 6.66 17.64 6.11
C ASN A 58 8.14 17.25 6.24
N MET A 59 8.79 16.92 5.11
CA MET A 59 10.23 16.60 5.07
C MET A 59 11.13 17.85 4.97
N ALA A 60 10.57 19.05 4.84
CA ALA A 60 11.34 20.30 4.84
C ALA A 60 11.59 20.81 6.26
N GLY A 61 12.84 20.77 6.71
CA GLY A 61 13.28 21.39 7.97
C GLY A 61 12.88 20.65 9.26
N PHE A 62 12.15 19.53 9.15
CA PHE A 62 11.81 18.69 10.29
C PHE A 62 12.58 17.38 10.24
N SER A 63 13.26 17.06 11.35
CA SER A 63 13.83 15.73 11.52
C SER A 63 12.75 14.71 11.89
N PHE A 64 13.02 13.44 11.60
CA PHE A 64 12.15 12.32 11.88
C PHE A 64 12.96 11.16 12.45
N LYS A 65 12.31 10.26 13.18
CA LYS A 65 13.00 9.06 13.67
C LYS A 65 13.18 8.06 12.53
N ARG A 66 14.36 7.45 12.42
CA ARG A 66 14.65 6.45 11.38
C ARG A 66 13.75 5.22 11.48
N GLU A 67 13.41 4.82 12.70
CA GLU A 67 12.54 3.67 13.01
C GLU A 67 11.11 3.84 12.48
N THR A 68 10.65 5.09 12.27
CA THR A 68 9.31 5.37 11.73
C THR A 68 9.09 4.72 10.36
N PHE A 69 10.17 4.52 9.59
CA PHE A 69 10.11 3.94 8.26
C PHE A 69 10.38 2.44 8.22
N ASP A 70 10.63 1.78 9.36
CA ASP A 70 10.96 0.35 9.37
C ASP A 70 9.84 -0.52 8.79
N PRO A 71 8.54 -0.31 9.08
CA PRO A 71 7.47 -1.09 8.43
C PRO A 71 7.44 -0.94 6.90
N LEU A 72 7.82 0.23 6.38
CA LEU A 72 7.89 0.46 4.93
C LEU A 72 9.11 -0.25 4.31
N LYS A 73 10.24 -0.30 5.03
CA LYS A 73 11.42 -1.06 4.60
C LYS A 73 11.16 -2.57 4.65
N ASP A 74 10.50 -3.05 5.70
CA ASP A 74 10.09 -4.45 5.84
C ASP A 74 9.15 -4.84 4.70
N PHE A 75 8.20 -3.96 4.35
CA PHE A 75 7.36 -4.15 3.17
C PHE A 75 8.21 -4.27 1.89
N CYS A 76 9.16 -3.35 1.67
CA CYS A 76 10.05 -3.41 0.50
C CYS A 76 10.89 -4.69 0.44
N ALA A 77 11.39 -5.16 1.57
CA ALA A 77 12.31 -6.30 1.65
C ALA A 77 11.60 -7.66 1.59
N LEU A 78 10.40 -7.75 2.19
CA LEU A 78 9.74 -9.04 2.44
C LEU A 78 8.56 -9.32 1.51
N TRP A 79 8.05 -8.32 0.78
CA TRP A 79 6.86 -8.48 -0.06
C TRP A 79 7.15 -8.62 -1.55
N ASP A 80 8.42 -8.63 -1.98
CA ASP A 80 8.80 -8.87 -3.38
C ASP A 80 9.02 -10.37 -3.66
N ASN A 81 8.00 -11.18 -3.46
CA ASN A 81 8.05 -12.62 -3.73
C ASN A 81 6.66 -13.20 -4.00
N ALA A 82 6.66 -14.43 -4.52
CA ALA A 82 5.45 -15.17 -4.89
C ALA A 82 4.51 -15.49 -3.70
N GLU A 83 5.02 -15.55 -2.47
CA GLU A 83 4.19 -15.83 -1.28
C GLU A 83 3.28 -14.65 -0.91
N HIS A 84 3.61 -13.45 -1.37
CA HIS A 84 2.87 -12.22 -1.12
C HIS A 84 2.12 -11.71 -2.36
N GLU A 85 1.85 -12.59 -3.33
CA GLU A 85 1.03 -12.26 -4.49
C GLU A 85 -0.46 -12.54 -4.21
N PHE A 86 -1.32 -11.55 -4.49
CA PHE A 86 -2.77 -11.76 -4.45
C PHE A 86 -3.24 -12.54 -5.68
N HIS A 87 -4.23 -13.42 -5.49
CA HIS A 87 -4.90 -14.09 -6.61
C HIS A 87 -5.85 -13.13 -7.35
N GLU A 88 -6.44 -12.16 -6.62
CA GLU A 88 -7.16 -11.06 -7.25
C GLU A 88 -6.16 -10.10 -7.95
N GLN A 89 -6.21 -10.10 -9.28
CA GLN A 89 -5.29 -9.33 -10.13
C GLN A 89 -5.27 -7.83 -9.82
N THR A 90 -6.42 -7.22 -9.56
CA THR A 90 -6.56 -5.80 -9.19
C THR A 90 -5.82 -5.49 -7.89
N LEU A 91 -5.92 -6.38 -6.88
CA LEU A 91 -5.19 -6.21 -5.62
C LEU A 91 -3.70 -6.40 -5.84
N GLU A 92 -3.31 -7.37 -6.67
CA GLU A 92 -1.91 -7.63 -6.96
C GLU A 92 -1.25 -6.48 -7.73
N GLU A 93 -1.94 -5.91 -8.71
CA GLU A 93 -1.48 -4.73 -9.45
C GLU A 93 -1.28 -3.53 -8.52
N LEU A 94 -2.23 -3.28 -7.62
CA LEU A 94 -2.12 -2.20 -6.62
C LEU A 94 -0.97 -2.46 -5.63
N ARG A 95 -0.80 -3.69 -5.16
CA ARG A 95 0.29 -4.09 -4.26
C ARG A 95 1.66 -3.89 -4.93
N LYS A 96 1.83 -4.34 -6.17
CA LYS A 96 3.06 -4.13 -6.96
C LYS A 96 3.34 -2.64 -7.19
N HIS A 97 2.31 -1.86 -7.49
CA HIS A 97 2.45 -0.41 -7.65
C HIS A 97 2.91 0.25 -6.34
N LEU A 98 2.28 -0.12 -5.21
CA LEU A 98 2.68 0.37 -3.89
C LEU A 98 4.12 -0.01 -3.56
N LEU A 99 4.53 -1.25 -3.84
CA LEU A 99 5.89 -1.73 -3.60
C LEU A 99 6.92 -0.95 -4.41
N THR A 100 6.61 -0.61 -5.66
CA THR A 100 7.47 0.22 -6.50
C THR A 100 7.65 1.61 -5.87
N LYS A 101 6.57 2.26 -5.44
CA LYS A 101 6.63 3.60 -4.82
C LYS A 101 7.29 3.60 -3.45
N ALA A 102 7.05 2.57 -2.65
CA ALA A 102 7.74 2.37 -1.38
C ALA A 102 9.26 2.25 -1.58
N ASN A 103 9.70 1.46 -2.57
CA ASN A 103 11.12 1.32 -2.90
C ASN A 103 11.72 2.65 -3.37
N GLU A 104 11.06 3.38 -4.28
CA GLU A 104 11.50 4.71 -4.71
C GLU A 104 11.70 5.66 -3.51
N TYR A 105 10.75 5.65 -2.56
CA TYR A 105 10.83 6.46 -1.35
C TYR A 105 11.95 6.01 -0.41
N CYS A 106 12.15 4.70 -0.22
CA CYS A 106 13.23 4.15 0.61
C CYS A 106 14.62 4.48 0.03
N VAL A 107 14.78 4.46 -1.28
CA VAL A 107 16.00 4.91 -1.96
C VAL A 107 16.22 6.40 -1.71
N LEU A 108 15.18 7.22 -1.86
CA LEU A 108 15.27 8.66 -1.59
C LEU A 108 15.66 8.96 -0.14
N LEU A 109 15.09 8.23 0.84
CA LEU A 109 15.51 8.30 2.24
C LEU A 109 17.00 7.99 2.42
N ALA A 110 17.48 6.94 1.77
CA ALA A 110 18.87 6.50 1.92
C ALA A 110 19.87 7.49 1.30
N LEU A 111 19.50 8.14 0.20
CA LEU A 111 20.38 9.02 -0.56
C LEU A 111 20.32 10.49 -0.13
N GLU A 112 19.16 10.96 0.34
CA GLU A 112 18.89 12.38 0.55
C GLU A 112 18.54 12.75 1.99
N THR A 113 18.83 11.86 2.96
CA THR A 113 18.66 12.18 4.38
C THR A 113 19.86 11.76 5.21
N TRP A 114 20.20 12.59 6.20
CA TRP A 114 21.38 12.40 7.05
C TRP A 114 21.02 12.41 8.52
N PRO A 115 21.79 11.70 9.36
CA PRO A 115 21.65 11.79 10.81
C PRO A 115 21.78 13.24 11.30
N VAL A 116 20.94 13.63 12.25
CA VAL A 116 21.09 14.93 12.91
C VAL A 116 22.25 14.86 13.89
N ASN A 117 23.15 15.85 13.91
CA ASN A 117 24.33 15.86 14.78
C ASN A 117 24.00 15.67 16.28
N SER A 118 22.85 16.17 16.74
CA SER A 118 22.40 16.05 18.12
C SER A 118 21.76 14.72 18.48
N ASP A 119 21.30 13.94 17.47
CA ASP A 119 20.61 12.67 17.68
C ASP A 119 20.77 11.75 16.45
N PRO A 120 21.64 10.72 16.52
CA PRO A 120 21.90 9.82 15.39
C PRO A 120 20.71 8.91 15.04
N GLN A 121 19.69 8.81 15.91
CA GLN A 121 18.47 8.05 15.62
C GLN A 121 17.49 8.84 14.75
N ARG A 122 17.74 10.14 14.59
CA ARG A 122 16.92 11.03 13.77
C ARG A 122 17.62 11.36 12.47
N SER A 123 16.85 11.51 11.41
CA SER A 123 17.34 11.98 10.11
C SER A 123 16.53 13.15 9.61
N THR A 124 17.13 13.95 8.74
CA THR A 124 16.50 15.09 8.09
C THR A 124 17.07 15.25 6.69
N VAL A 125 16.31 15.87 5.81
CA VAL A 125 16.91 16.55 4.65
C VAL A 125 17.79 17.69 5.21
N PRO A 126 19.04 17.86 4.76
CA PRO A 126 19.96 18.85 5.33
C PRO A 126 19.35 20.26 5.22
N PRO A 127 19.07 20.94 6.35
CA PRO A 127 18.43 22.26 6.32
C PRO A 127 19.31 23.34 5.68
N GLU A 128 20.63 23.20 5.74
CA GLU A 128 21.59 24.10 5.10
C GLU A 128 21.37 24.21 3.58
N TRP A 129 20.85 23.16 2.93
CA TRP A 129 20.56 23.18 1.50
C TRP A 129 19.46 24.18 1.13
N GLU A 130 18.61 24.60 2.07
CA GLU A 130 17.63 25.66 1.81
C GLU A 130 18.30 26.97 1.38
N TYR A 131 19.54 27.20 1.81
CA TYR A 131 20.33 28.40 1.49
C TYR A 131 21.48 28.09 0.53
N GLU A 132 22.17 26.96 0.71
CA GLU A 132 23.35 26.59 -0.08
C GLU A 132 23.02 26.04 -1.47
N ASP A 133 21.94 25.25 -1.58
CA ASP A 133 21.48 24.64 -2.83
C ASP A 133 19.93 24.55 -2.85
N PRO A 134 19.24 25.70 -2.97
CA PRO A 134 17.80 25.77 -2.83
C PRO A 134 17.05 25.05 -3.95
N GLU A 135 17.69 24.83 -5.11
CA GLU A 135 17.10 24.06 -6.20
C GLU A 135 17.07 22.57 -5.85
N ARG A 136 18.19 22.01 -5.37
CA ARG A 136 18.23 20.63 -4.88
C ARG A 136 17.28 20.43 -3.72
N PHE A 137 17.27 21.33 -2.75
CA PHE A 137 16.40 21.23 -1.57
C PHE A 137 14.92 21.14 -1.99
N ARG A 138 14.45 22.07 -2.82
CA ARG A 138 13.06 22.05 -3.32
C ARG A 138 12.75 20.79 -4.10
N LYS A 139 13.68 20.32 -4.93
CA LYS A 139 13.50 19.09 -5.70
C LYS A 139 13.35 17.88 -4.78
N VAL A 140 14.27 17.68 -3.84
CA VAL A 140 14.27 16.54 -2.91
C VAL A 140 13.02 16.53 -2.05
N VAL A 141 12.67 17.67 -1.44
CA VAL A 141 11.45 17.80 -0.63
C VAL A 141 10.20 17.53 -1.48
N GLY A 142 10.15 18.08 -2.69
CA GLY A 142 9.04 17.85 -3.62
C GLY A 142 8.90 16.38 -4.02
N ASP A 143 10.01 15.69 -4.28
CA ASP A 143 10.03 14.26 -4.57
C ASP A 143 9.53 13.43 -3.38
N PHE A 144 9.95 13.77 -2.15
CA PHE A 144 9.42 13.14 -0.95
C PHE A 144 7.91 13.30 -0.82
N HIS A 145 7.39 14.53 -0.95
CA HIS A 145 5.95 14.79 -0.81
C HIS A 145 5.14 14.10 -1.91
N ARG A 146 5.62 14.13 -3.15
CA ARG A 146 4.96 13.46 -4.27
C ARG A 146 4.88 11.96 -4.04
N LEU A 147 6.00 11.32 -3.70
CA LEU A 147 6.03 9.87 -3.44
C LEU A 147 5.20 9.50 -2.22
N ALA A 148 5.23 10.31 -1.15
CA ALA A 148 4.38 10.10 0.03
C ALA A 148 2.88 10.10 -0.35
N GLN A 149 2.45 11.07 -1.16
CA GLN A 149 1.06 11.13 -1.64
C GLN A 149 0.69 9.92 -2.52
N GLU A 150 1.59 9.51 -3.43
CA GLU A 150 1.39 8.32 -4.27
C GLU A 150 1.28 7.03 -3.43
N ILE A 151 2.16 6.86 -2.43
CA ILE A 151 2.14 5.72 -1.49
C ILE A 151 0.83 5.72 -0.71
N VAL A 152 0.47 6.83 -0.06
CA VAL A 152 -0.74 6.93 0.76
C VAL A 152 -1.97 6.66 -0.09
N LYS A 153 -2.07 7.25 -1.29
CA LYS A 153 -3.19 7.03 -2.20
C LYS A 153 -3.31 5.56 -2.61
N THR A 154 -2.21 4.95 -3.04
CA THR A 154 -2.20 3.55 -3.51
C THR A 154 -2.51 2.61 -2.36
N HIS A 155 -1.94 2.84 -1.18
CA HIS A 155 -2.24 2.10 0.03
C HIS A 155 -3.74 2.14 0.36
N GLN A 156 -4.35 3.33 0.37
CA GLN A 156 -5.78 3.47 0.62
C GLN A 156 -6.63 2.76 -0.43
N GLN A 157 -6.16 2.67 -1.68
CA GLN A 157 -6.82 1.88 -2.73
C GLN A 157 -6.73 0.38 -2.47
N VAL A 158 -5.54 -0.15 -2.09
CA VAL A 158 -5.38 -1.56 -1.68
C VAL A 158 -6.36 -1.89 -0.55
N VAL A 159 -6.46 -1.03 0.47
CA VAL A 159 -7.38 -1.26 1.60
C VAL A 159 -8.84 -1.25 1.16
N ARG A 160 -9.26 -0.29 0.32
CA ARG A 160 -10.66 -0.20 -0.14
C ARG A 160 -11.05 -1.38 -1.03
N GLU A 161 -10.21 -1.71 -2.01
CA GLU A 161 -10.46 -2.85 -2.89
C GLU A 161 -10.39 -4.16 -2.10
N GLY A 162 -9.46 -4.29 -1.15
CA GLY A 162 -9.35 -5.47 -0.30
C GLY A 162 -10.61 -5.72 0.51
N LYS A 163 -11.17 -4.67 1.13
CA LYS A 163 -12.47 -4.77 1.83
C LYS A 163 -13.63 -5.14 0.90
N LYS A 164 -13.68 -4.51 -0.27
CA LYS A 164 -14.74 -4.73 -1.28
C LYS A 164 -14.70 -6.16 -1.83
N TYR A 165 -13.54 -6.65 -2.22
CA TYR A 165 -13.39 -7.98 -2.79
C TYR A 165 -13.44 -9.04 -1.68
N LEU A 166 -12.70 -8.89 -0.59
CA LEU A 166 -12.56 -9.98 0.38
C LEU A 166 -13.69 -10.05 1.41
N GLY A 167 -14.56 -9.04 1.47
CA GLY A 167 -15.69 -8.94 2.40
C GLY A 167 -15.24 -8.82 3.85
N VAL A 168 -14.21 -8.01 4.10
CA VAL A 168 -13.56 -7.77 5.41
C VAL A 168 -13.57 -6.31 5.81
#